data_AF-A0A3S1ZZE2-F1
#
_entry.id   AF-A0A3S1ZZE2-F1
#
_cell.length_a   1.000
_cell.length_b   1.000
_cell.length_c   1.000
_cell.angle_alpha   90.00
_cell.angle_beta   90.00
_cell.angle_gamma   90.00
#
_symmetry.space_group_name_H-M   'P 1'
#
loop_
_entity.id
_entity.type
_entity.pdbx_description
1 polymer ?
#
loop_
_entity_poly.entity_id
_entity_poly.type
_entity_poly.pdbx_seq_one_letter_code
_entity_poly.pdbx_strand_id
1 'polypeptide(L)'
;MSISQAVEAAGDGLGSEFRRGVTSCAPVLFGTIPYALVLGAQATQKGLSTVELSMMTGLNFAGGSEFAAIQLWTSPPHIVLIVAITFLVNSRHLLMGAALAPFLRDLPRRKVFPALFFLCDESWALGLADARQRAAAGIPPAFSPRYYM
;
A
#
# COMPACT_ATOMS: atom_id res chain seq x y z
N MET A 1 3.48 19.76 25.76
CA MET A 1 3.88 20.12 24.38
C MET A 1 3.23 21.45 24.06
N SER A 2 4.01 22.50 23.76
CA SER A 2 3.46 23.84 23.54
C SER A 2 2.76 23.92 22.19
N ILE A 3 1.63 24.65 22.11
CA ILE A 3 0.88 24.93 20.88
C ILE A 3 1.79 25.51 19.77
N SER A 4 2.85 26.22 20.15
CA SER A 4 3.86 26.75 19.21
C SER A 4 4.64 25.64 18.47
N GLN A 5 4.95 24.52 19.13
CA GLN A 5 5.65 23.39 18.50
C GLN A 5 4.73 22.56 17.61
N ALA A 6 3.43 22.50 17.91
CA ALA A 6 2.43 21.87 17.06
C ALA A 6 2.17 22.66 15.78
N VAL A 7 2.25 24.01 15.85
CA VAL A 7 2.13 24.91 14.70
C VAL A 7 3.40 24.88 13.82
N GLU A 8 4.59 24.76 14.41
CA GLU A 8 5.84 24.54 13.65
C GLU A 8 5.84 23.21 12.89
N ALA A 9 5.35 22.12 13.50
CA ALA A 9 5.20 20.83 12.84
C ALA A 9 4.12 20.81 11.74
N ALA A 10 3.14 21.72 11.82
CA ALA A 10 2.12 21.91 10.79
C ALA A 10 2.59 22.80 9.61
N GLY A 11 3.75 23.47 9.76
CA GLY A 11 4.37 24.35 8.76
C GLY A 11 5.33 23.66 7.79
N ASP A 12 5.29 22.33 7.72
CA ASP A 12 6.24 21.53 6.96
C ASP A 12 5.97 21.63 5.45
N GLY A 13 6.84 22.37 4.75
CA GLY A 13 6.76 22.65 3.32
C GLY A 13 6.64 21.38 2.47
N LEU A 14 6.26 21.54 1.19
CA LEU A 14 5.95 20.46 0.24
C LEU A 14 6.88 19.23 0.31
N GLY A 15 8.19 19.45 0.46
CA GLY A 15 9.19 18.38 0.50
C GLY A 15 9.35 17.68 1.86
N SER A 16 8.92 18.28 2.97
CA SER A 16 9.08 17.69 4.31
C SER A 16 8.16 16.48 4.52
N GLU A 17 6.88 16.60 4.13
CA GLU A 17 5.90 15.51 4.24
C GLU A 17 6.28 14.30 3.38
N PHE A 18 6.74 14.54 2.16
CA PHE A 18 7.22 13.48 1.27
C PHE A 18 8.47 12.80 1.84
N ARG A 19 9.45 13.58 2.32
CA ARG A 19 10.63 13.03 2.99
C ARG A 19 10.26 12.21 4.21
N ARG A 20 9.26 12.64 5.00
CA ARG A 20 8.74 11.88 6.15
C ARG A 20 8.14 10.55 5.71
N GLY A 21 7.38 10.53 4.60
CA GLY A 21 6.86 9.32 3.99
C GLY A 21 7.97 8.36 3.59
N VAL A 22 8.96 8.84 2.84
CA VAL A 22 10.14 8.05 2.42
C VAL A 22 10.88 7.46 3.62
N THR A 23 11.16 8.26 4.65
CA THR A 23 11.84 7.79 5.86
C THR A 23 11.02 6.75 6.61
N SER A 24 9.69 6.91 6.66
CA SER A 24 8.79 5.94 7.32
C SER A 24 8.69 4.62 6.54
N CYS A 25 8.76 4.69 5.22
CA CYS A 25 8.65 3.53 4.33
C CYS A 25 9.96 2.75 4.20
N ALA A 26 11.12 3.39 4.34
CA ALA A 26 12.42 2.75 4.13
C ALA A 26 12.62 1.43 4.92
N PRO A 27 12.32 1.34 6.24
CA PRO A 27 12.43 0.07 6.97
C PRO A 27 11.50 -1.02 6.43
N VAL A 28 10.30 -0.63 5.99
CA VAL A 28 9.31 -1.55 5.41
C VAL A 28 9.84 -2.13 4.11
N LEU A 29 10.42 -1.30 3.24
CA LEU A 29 11.01 -1.75 1.98
C LEU A 29 12.13 -2.77 2.21
N PHE A 30 13.02 -2.56 3.20
CA PHE A 30 14.01 -3.57 3.54
C PHE A 30 13.38 -4.89 4.00
N GLY A 31 12.25 -4.83 4.72
CA GLY A 31 11.47 -6.00 5.10
C GLY A 31 10.89 -6.80 3.92
N THR A 32 10.66 -6.15 2.76
CA THR A 32 10.10 -6.82 1.57
C THR A 32 11.11 -7.62 0.75
N ILE A 33 12.42 -7.41 0.96
CA ILE A 33 13.48 -8.14 0.23
C ILE A 33 13.35 -9.67 0.34
N PRO A 34 13.29 -10.28 1.54
CA PRO A 34 13.17 -11.74 1.66
C PRO A 34 11.87 -12.25 1.01
N TYR A 35 10.79 -11.49 1.13
CA TYR A 35 9.51 -11.81 0.53
C TYR A 35 9.60 -11.86 -1.02
N ALA A 36 10.24 -10.85 -1.64
CA ALA A 36 10.46 -10.79 -3.08
C ALA A 36 11.32 -11.94 -3.60
N LEU A 37 12.36 -12.32 -2.84
CA LEU A 37 13.23 -13.47 -3.18
C LEU A 37 12.44 -14.78 -3.20
N VAL A 38 11.58 -15.02 -2.20
CA VAL A 38 10.75 -16.22 -2.16
C VAL A 38 9.74 -16.23 -3.30
N LEU A 39 9.08 -15.11 -3.58
CA LEU A 39 8.13 -15.01 -4.71
C LEU A 39 8.82 -15.33 -6.04
N GLY A 40 10.01 -14.76 -6.28
CA GLY A 40 10.79 -15.00 -7.49
C GLY A 40 11.27 -16.45 -7.62
N ALA A 41 11.66 -17.08 -6.51
CA ALA A 41 12.00 -18.49 -6.48
C ALA A 41 10.81 -19.39 -6.84
N GLN A 42 9.61 -19.10 -6.30
CA GLN A 42 8.39 -19.83 -6.62
C GLN A 42 7.96 -19.62 -8.08
N ALA A 43 8.05 -18.39 -8.59
CA ALA A 43 7.75 -18.07 -9.99
C ALA A 43 8.66 -18.86 -10.95
N THR A 44 9.96 -18.89 -10.67
CA THR A 44 10.95 -19.64 -11.46
C THR A 44 10.64 -21.14 -11.47
N GLN A 45 10.28 -21.72 -10.31
CA GLN A 45 9.89 -23.14 -10.22
C GLN A 45 8.64 -23.47 -11.04
N LYS A 46 7.72 -22.50 -11.16
CA LYS A 46 6.49 -22.62 -11.96
C LYS A 46 6.70 -22.29 -13.46
N GLY A 47 7.92 -21.94 -13.85
CA GLY A 47 8.27 -21.63 -15.24
C GLY A 47 7.76 -20.28 -15.72
N LEU A 48 7.39 -19.35 -14.83
CA LEU A 48 7.02 -17.99 -15.22
C LEU A 48 8.26 -17.25 -15.73
N SER A 49 8.09 -16.55 -16.85
CA SER A 49 9.08 -15.62 -17.36
C SER A 49 9.21 -14.39 -16.45
N THR A 50 10.35 -13.71 -16.56
CA THR A 50 10.58 -12.44 -15.86
C THR A 50 9.52 -11.39 -16.19
N VAL A 51 9.02 -11.38 -17.44
CA VAL A 51 8.00 -10.44 -17.89
C VAL A 51 6.65 -10.74 -17.23
N GLU A 52 6.24 -12.01 -17.17
CA GLU A 52 5.00 -12.42 -16.50
C GLU A 52 5.03 -12.07 -15.01
N LEU A 53 6.14 -12.38 -14.33
CA LEU A 53 6.29 -12.04 -12.92
C LEU A 53 6.28 -10.53 -12.69
N SER A 54 6.97 -9.75 -13.53
CA SER A 54 7.03 -8.30 -13.42
C SER A 54 5.67 -7.63 -13.69
N MET A 55 4.90 -8.16 -14.64
CA MET A 55 3.54 -7.69 -14.91
C MET A 55 2.59 -8.05 -13.76
N MET A 56 2.73 -9.25 -13.18
CA MET A 56 1.92 -9.68 -12.05
C MET A 56 2.15 -8.76 -10.84
N THR A 57 3.41 -8.52 -10.46
CA THR A 57 3.75 -7.70 -9.30
C THR A 57 3.50 -6.20 -9.55
N GLY A 58 3.81 -5.72 -10.76
CA GLY A 58 3.68 -4.31 -11.12
C GLY A 58 2.24 -3.81 -11.31
N LEU A 59 1.28 -4.71 -11.54
CA LEU A 59 -0.14 -4.35 -11.73
C LEU A 59 -1.02 -4.66 -10.51
N ASN A 60 -0.67 -5.69 -9.74
CA ASN A 60 -1.56 -6.21 -8.69
C ASN A 60 -1.37 -5.50 -7.34
N PHE A 61 -0.16 -5.03 -7.02
CA PHE A 61 0.16 -4.36 -5.73
C PHE A 61 -0.34 -5.13 -4.49
N ALA A 62 -0.38 -6.47 -4.56
CA ALA A 62 -1.06 -7.28 -3.56
C ALA A 62 -0.36 -8.62 -3.33
N GLY A 63 0.74 -8.55 -2.58
CA GLY A 63 1.65 -9.66 -2.40
C GLY A 63 1.03 -10.98 -1.92
N GLY A 64 0.06 -10.93 -0.99
CA GLY A 64 -0.61 -12.15 -0.53
C GLY A 64 -1.29 -12.93 -1.67
N SER A 65 -1.90 -12.22 -2.61
CA SER A 65 -2.57 -12.83 -3.76
C SER A 65 -1.60 -13.29 -4.86
N GLU A 66 -0.44 -12.67 -4.97
CA GLU A 66 0.63 -13.06 -5.91
C GLU A 66 1.22 -14.42 -5.55
N PHE A 67 1.47 -14.66 -4.25
CA PHE A 67 1.86 -15.99 -3.77
C PHE A 67 0.79 -17.04 -4.08
N ALA A 68 -0.47 -16.73 -3.78
CA ALA A 68 -1.56 -17.65 -4.05
C ALA A 68 -1.70 -17.96 -5.56
N ALA A 69 -1.59 -16.94 -6.41
CA ALA A 69 -1.67 -17.08 -7.87
C ALA A 69 -0.53 -17.96 -8.41
N ILE A 70 0.72 -17.72 -7.99
CA ILE A 70 1.87 -18.56 -8.40
C ILE A 70 1.68 -20.00 -7.91
N GLN A 71 1.22 -20.21 -6.67
CA GLN A 71 1.01 -21.57 -6.15
C GLN A 71 -0.03 -22.35 -6.97
N LEU A 72 -1.09 -21.67 -7.39
CA LEU A 72 -2.16 -22.23 -8.22
C LEU A 72 -1.79 -22.29 -9.72
N TRP A 73 -0.65 -21.72 -10.12
CA TRP A 73 -0.24 -21.67 -11.51
C TRP A 73 0.07 -23.08 -12.04
N THR A 74 -0.62 -23.45 -13.11
CA THR A 74 -0.54 -24.74 -13.82
C THR A 74 -0.49 -24.50 -15.33
N SER A 75 -0.12 -25.53 -16.10
CA SER A 75 -0.21 -25.50 -17.57
C SER A 75 -1.16 -26.61 -18.06
N PRO A 76 -2.36 -26.27 -18.57
CA PRO A 76 -2.94 -24.93 -18.70
C PRO A 76 -3.39 -24.33 -17.34
N PRO A 77 -3.49 -22.98 -17.22
CA PRO A 77 -3.84 -22.33 -15.97
C PRO A 77 -5.34 -22.39 -15.69
N HIS A 78 -5.70 -22.67 -14.43
CA HIS A 78 -7.09 -22.60 -13.95
C HIS A 78 -7.50 -21.14 -13.65
N ILE A 79 -7.72 -20.34 -14.71
CA ILE A 79 -7.95 -18.89 -14.61
C ILE A 79 -9.07 -18.52 -13.64
N VAL A 80 -10.21 -19.22 -13.69
CA VAL A 80 -11.36 -18.93 -12.80
C VAL A 80 -10.98 -19.11 -11.33
N LEU A 81 -10.22 -20.16 -11.00
CA LEU A 81 -9.79 -20.43 -9.64
C LEU A 81 -8.78 -19.38 -9.17
N ILE A 82 -7.82 -19.02 -10.01
CA ILE A 82 -6.83 -17.96 -9.72
C ILE A 82 -7.58 -16.65 -9.45
N VAL A 83 -8.48 -16.23 -10.33
CA VAL A 83 -9.28 -15.01 -10.15
C VAL A 83 -10.10 -15.04 -8.87
N ALA A 84 -10.77 -16.15 -8.57
CA ALA A 84 -11.59 -16.28 -7.36
C ALA A 84 -10.74 -16.18 -6.08
N ILE A 85 -9.58 -16.84 -6.05
CA ILE A 85 -8.67 -16.79 -4.89
C ILE A 85 -8.01 -15.42 -4.76
N THR A 86 -7.55 -14.82 -5.86
CA THR A 86 -7.01 -13.45 -5.86
C THR A 86 -8.07 -12.46 -5.35
N PHE A 87 -9.31 -12.54 -5.83
CA PHE A 87 -10.41 -11.71 -5.35
C PHE A 87 -10.68 -11.92 -3.86
N LEU A 88 -10.75 -13.17 -3.41
CA LEU A 88 -11.00 -13.50 -2.01
C LEU A 88 -9.90 -12.94 -1.10
N VAL A 89 -8.63 -13.14 -1.46
CA VAL A 89 -7.48 -12.60 -0.71
C VAL A 89 -7.50 -11.07 -0.74
N ASN A 90 -7.78 -10.47 -1.89
CA ASN A 90 -7.76 -9.02 -2.06
C ASN A 90 -8.99 -8.31 -1.49
N SER A 91 -10.05 -9.03 -1.12
CA SER A 91 -11.23 -8.45 -0.45
C SER A 91 -10.87 -7.67 0.82
N ARG A 92 -9.71 -7.96 1.43
CA ARG A 92 -9.14 -7.16 2.54
C ARG A 92 -8.95 -5.68 2.19
N HIS A 93 -8.70 -5.32 0.92
CA HIS A 93 -8.56 -3.94 0.48
C HIS A 93 -9.87 -3.15 0.65
N LEU A 94 -11.04 -3.82 0.64
CA LEU A 94 -12.32 -3.20 0.95
C LEU A 94 -12.37 -2.76 2.41
N LEU A 95 -11.92 -3.62 3.33
CA LEU A 95 -11.85 -3.30 4.76
C LEU A 95 -10.80 -2.22 5.04
N MET A 96 -9.65 -2.30 4.37
CA MET A 96 -8.58 -1.31 4.46
C MET A 96 -9.06 0.07 3.99
N GLY A 97 -9.72 0.12 2.83
CA GLY A 97 -10.33 1.33 2.30
C GLY A 97 -11.42 1.89 3.22
N ALA A 98 -12.27 1.03 3.79
CA ALA A 98 -13.28 1.43 4.76
C ALA A 98 -12.65 2.03 6.03
N ALA A 99 -11.52 1.50 6.50
CA ALA A 99 -10.79 2.04 7.65
C ALA A 99 -10.15 3.42 7.36
N LEU A 100 -9.76 3.69 6.11
CA LEU A 100 -9.25 5.00 5.68
C LEU A 100 -10.35 6.01 5.36
N ALA A 101 -11.57 5.55 5.03
CA ALA A 101 -12.67 6.39 4.56
C ALA A 101 -12.96 7.63 5.43
N PRO A 102 -12.93 7.57 6.79
CA PRO A 102 -13.16 8.74 7.63
C PRO A 102 -12.14 9.87 7.40
N PHE A 103 -10.89 9.51 7.08
CA PHE A 103 -9.81 10.48 6.85
C PHE A 103 -9.76 11.00 5.42
N LEU A 104 -10.43 10.33 4.48
CA LEU A 104 -10.46 10.67 3.06
C LEU A 104 -11.69 11.50 2.65
N ARG A 105 -12.75 11.53 3.48
CA ARG A 105 -14.06 12.11 3.15
C ARG A 105 -13.99 13.57 2.69
N ASP A 106 -13.14 14.37 3.30
CA ASP A 106 -13.04 15.81 3.04
C ASP A 106 -12.00 16.15 1.96
N LEU A 107 -11.32 15.15 1.39
CA LEU A 107 -10.34 15.37 0.33
C LEU A 107 -10.97 15.35 -1.07
N PRO A 108 -10.43 16.16 -2.00
CA PRO A 108 -10.92 16.15 -3.37
C PRO A 108 -10.62 14.80 -4.03
N ARG A 109 -11.56 14.28 -4.81
CA ARG A 109 -11.50 12.96 -5.48
C ARG A 109 -10.19 12.71 -6.25
N ARG A 110 -9.62 13.74 -6.87
CA ARG A 110 -8.32 13.69 -7.57
C ARG A 110 -7.13 13.28 -6.69
N LYS A 111 -7.21 13.44 -5.37
CA LYS A 111 -6.20 12.98 -4.40
C LYS A 111 -6.56 11.62 -3.81
N VAL A 112 -7.86 11.35 -3.66
CA VAL A 112 -8.37 10.10 -3.10
C VAL A 112 -8.17 8.93 -4.07
N PHE A 113 -8.51 9.09 -5.35
CA PHE A 113 -8.42 7.97 -6.30
C PHE A 113 -7.00 7.44 -6.49
N PRO A 114 -5.96 8.27 -6.67
CA PRO A 114 -4.59 7.75 -6.72
C PRO A 114 -4.19 7.07 -5.42
N ALA A 115 -4.60 7.61 -4.26
CA ALA A 115 -4.25 7.01 -2.97
C ALA A 115 -4.87 5.62 -2.79
N LEU A 116 -6.12 5.44 -3.23
CA LEU A 116 -6.78 4.14 -3.23
C LEU A 116 -6.26 3.20 -4.32
N PHE A 117 -5.78 3.72 -5.45
CA PHE A 117 -5.17 2.91 -6.50
C PHE A 117 -3.86 2.28 -6.04
N PHE A 118 -3.01 3.04 -5.32
CA PHE A 118 -1.76 2.55 -4.72
C PHE A 118 -1.94 2.01 -3.29
N LEU A 119 -3.16 1.59 -2.93
CA LEU A 119 -3.44 0.99 -1.64
C LEU A 119 -2.87 -0.44 -1.60
N CYS A 120 -1.89 -0.65 -0.74
CA CYS A 120 -1.32 -1.94 -0.38
C CYS A 120 -1.19 -2.03 1.15
N ASP A 121 -0.68 -3.14 1.69
CA ASP A 121 -0.57 -3.33 3.15
C ASP A 121 0.28 -2.25 3.80
N GLU A 122 1.39 -1.92 3.17
CA GLU A 122 2.40 -0.99 3.65
C GLU A 122 1.87 0.44 3.63
N SER A 123 1.31 0.88 2.49
CA SER A 123 0.75 2.24 2.36
C SER A 123 -0.48 2.43 3.24
N TRP A 124 -1.30 1.39 3.41
CA TRP A 124 -2.42 1.41 4.35
C TRP A 124 -1.95 1.51 5.80
N ALA A 125 -1.02 0.66 6.23
CA ALA A 125 -0.57 0.61 7.62
C ALA A 125 0.09 1.94 8.03
N LEU A 126 1.01 2.45 7.21
CA LEU A 126 1.69 3.73 7.45
C LEU A 126 0.72 4.91 7.34
N GLY A 127 -0.11 4.94 6.29
CA GLY A 127 -1.05 6.02 6.04
C GLY A 127 -2.14 6.14 7.11
N LEU A 128 -2.68 5.01 7.58
CA LEU A 128 -3.67 5.00 8.65
C LEU A 128 -3.05 5.40 9.99
N ALA A 129 -1.82 4.97 10.29
CA ALA A 129 -1.11 5.36 11.49
C ALA A 129 -0.82 6.87 11.52
N ASP A 130 -0.28 7.43 10.43
CA ASP A 130 -0.03 8.88 10.29
C ASP A 130 -1.33 9.68 10.38
N ALA A 131 -2.38 9.26 9.68
CA ALA A 131 -3.67 9.95 9.72
C ALA A 131 -4.29 9.96 11.13
N ARG A 132 -4.19 8.85 11.87
CA ARG A 132 -4.65 8.78 13.27
C ARG A 132 -3.82 9.68 14.18
N GLN A 133 -2.50 9.69 14.02
CA GLN A 133 -1.60 10.53 14.81
C GLN A 133 -1.89 12.02 14.57
N ARG A 134 -2.06 12.44 13.31
CA ARG A 134 -2.40 13.82 12.94
C ARG A 134 -3.77 14.23 13.43
N ALA A 135 -4.76 13.32 13.36
CA ALA A 135 -6.09 13.56 13.92
C ALA A 135 -6.04 13.76 15.43
N ALA A 136 -5.29 12.92 16.17
CA ALA A 136 -5.10 13.05 17.61
C ALA A 136 -4.34 14.35 17.99
N ALA A 137 -3.45 14.82 17.13
CA ALA A 137 -2.74 16.09 17.27
C ALA A 137 -3.58 17.32 16.85
N GLY A 138 -4.79 17.13 16.32
CA GLY A 138 -5.66 18.22 15.87
C GLY A 138 -5.17 18.92 14.60
N ILE A 139 -4.47 18.22 13.71
CA ILE A 139 -3.90 18.77 12.46
C ILE A 139 -4.79 18.40 11.26
N PRO A 140 -5.68 19.31 10.78
CA PRO A 140 -6.44 19.09 9.55
C PRO A 140 -5.67 19.54 8.28
N PRO A 141 -5.82 18.86 7.12
CA PRO A 141 -6.44 17.54 6.99
C PRO A 141 -5.56 16.46 7.66
N ALA A 142 -6.23 15.53 8.34
CA ALA A 142 -5.56 14.45 9.06
C ALA A 142 -4.80 13.52 8.10
N PHE A 143 -5.39 13.20 6.94
CA PHE A 143 -4.69 12.47 5.88
C PHE A 143 -3.80 13.41 5.07
N SER A 144 -2.51 13.10 4.98
CA SER A 144 -1.53 13.80 4.15
C SER A 144 -1.26 13.01 2.86
N PRO A 145 -1.80 13.44 1.69
CA PRO A 145 -1.57 12.75 0.42
C PRO A 145 -0.11 12.72 -0.01
N ARG A 146 0.74 13.60 0.52
CA ARG A 146 2.17 13.66 0.19
C ARG A 146 3.02 12.75 1.06
N TYR A 147 2.58 12.50 2.28
CA TYR A 147 3.19 11.47 3.12
C TYR A 147 2.83 10.07 2.58
N TYR A 148 1.61 9.92 2.08
CA TYR A 148 1.07 8.65 1.60
C TYR A 148 1.63 8.20 0.23
N MET A 149 1.95 9.16 -0.65
CA MET A 149 2.49 8.93 -2.00
C MET A 149 4.01 8.81 -1.97
#